data_AF-A0A1J1H4I4-F1
#
_entry.id   AF-A0A1J1H4I4-F1
#
_cell.length_a   1.000
_cell.length_b   1.000
_cell.length_c   1.000
_cell.angle_alpha   90.00
_cell.angle_beta   90.00
_cell.angle_gamma   90.00
#
_symmetry.space_group_name_H-M   'P 1'
#
loop_
_entity.id
_entity.type
_entity.pdbx_description
1 polymer ?
#
loop_
_entity_poly.entity_id
_entity_poly.type
_entity_poly.pdbx_seq_one_letter_code
_entity_poly.pdbx_strand_id
1 'polypeptide(L)'
;MDINLEERSYTSPLLRYIYKKNDNLNKNIEGRSNGFIPFSIRLSSLPIKNASDNKYMSNINSLNVTNLLPLSLFSNYNSNNMSSTDILFLPKFSTFLFFTIPIFVMLPNLTLYTKHWFFFAPK
;
A
#
# COMPACT_ATOMS: atom_id res chain seq x y z
N MET A 1 -3.24 17.70 -33.55
CA MET A 1 -1.85 17.21 -33.40
C MET A 1 -1.36 17.66 -32.04
N ASP A 2 -0.82 16.76 -31.24
CA ASP A 2 -0.23 17.12 -29.96
C ASP A 2 1.02 17.97 -30.20
N ILE A 3 1.05 19.14 -29.58
CA ILE A 3 2.12 20.12 -29.71
C ILE A 3 3.35 19.60 -28.92
N ASN A 4 4.53 19.65 -29.54
CA ASN A 4 5.85 19.30 -28.96
C ASN A 4 6.07 17.82 -28.61
N LEU A 5 5.65 16.89 -29.47
CA LEU A 5 5.95 15.45 -29.34
C LEU A 5 7.45 15.15 -29.28
N GLU A 6 8.29 15.93 -29.96
CA GLU A 6 9.75 15.74 -29.99
C GLU A 6 10.42 16.16 -28.67
N GLU A 7 9.85 17.12 -27.94
CA GLU A 7 10.39 17.57 -26.65
C GLU A 7 9.87 16.73 -25.48
N ARG A 8 8.76 16.00 -25.67
CA ARG A 8 8.06 15.22 -24.63
C ARG A 8 8.41 13.74 -24.68
N SER A 9 9.66 13.43 -24.32
CA SER A 9 10.16 12.04 -24.27
C SER A 9 9.38 11.10 -23.33
N TYR A 10 8.65 11.63 -22.34
CA TYR A 10 7.81 10.85 -21.44
C TYR A 10 6.50 10.36 -22.09
N THR A 11 6.05 10.95 -23.21
CA THR A 11 4.90 10.44 -23.99
C THR A 11 5.32 9.46 -25.09
N SER A 12 6.63 9.29 -25.32
CA SER A 12 7.14 8.45 -26.39
C SER A 12 6.90 6.94 -26.12
N PRO A 13 6.81 6.11 -27.18
CA PRO A 13 6.72 4.66 -27.02
C PRO A 13 8.00 4.12 -26.38
N LEU A 14 7.86 3.05 -25.59
CA LEU A 14 9.02 2.38 -24.98
C LEU A 14 10.00 1.90 -26.07
N LEU A 15 11.30 2.14 -25.83
CA LEU A 15 12.39 1.83 -26.77
C LEU A 15 12.34 0.39 -27.28
N ARG A 16 11.91 -0.55 -26.43
CA ARG A 16 11.71 -1.96 -26.78
C ARG A 16 10.82 -2.16 -28.01
N TYR A 17 9.77 -1.37 -28.21
CA TYR A 17 8.88 -1.51 -29.37
C TYR A 17 9.48 -0.96 -30.66
N ILE A 18 10.41 0.00 -30.56
CA ILE A 18 11.11 0.58 -31.71
C ILE A 18 12.12 -0.44 -32.25
N TYR A 19 12.87 -1.10 -31.36
CA TYR A 19 13.96 -2.00 -31.76
C TYR A 19 13.53 -3.47 -31.97
N LYS A 20 12.45 -3.95 -31.35
CA LYS A 20 12.01 -5.37 -31.44
C LYS A 20 11.48 -5.77 -32.82
N LYS A 21 11.17 -4.82 -33.71
CA LYS A 21 10.70 -5.14 -35.08
C LYS A 21 11.82 -5.75 -35.96
N ASN A 22 13.09 -5.55 -35.62
CA ASN A 22 14.23 -6.04 -36.39
C ASN A 22 14.68 -7.48 -36.06
N ASP A 23 14.25 -8.06 -34.93
CA ASP A 23 14.73 -9.40 -34.52
C ASP A 23 14.04 -10.57 -35.22
N ASN A 24 13.03 -10.32 -36.06
CA ASN A 24 12.40 -11.38 -36.86
C ASN A 24 13.31 -11.93 -37.98
N LEU A 25 14.52 -11.39 -38.15
CA LEU A 25 15.50 -11.84 -39.14
C LEU A 25 16.38 -13.01 -38.67
N ASN A 26 16.49 -13.31 -37.37
CA ASN A 26 17.38 -14.36 -36.86
C ASN A 26 16.68 -15.25 -35.81
N LYS A 27 15.86 -16.19 -36.26
CA LYS A 27 15.05 -17.10 -35.40
C LYS A 27 15.83 -18.25 -34.71
N ASN A 28 17.16 -18.24 -34.65
CA ASN A 28 17.94 -19.40 -34.18
C ASN A 28 18.88 -19.11 -33.01
N ILE A 29 18.51 -18.26 -32.05
CA ILE A 29 19.29 -18.12 -30.81
C ILE A 29 18.34 -18.16 -29.61
N GLU A 30 18.34 -19.30 -28.94
CA GLU A 30 17.75 -19.52 -27.61
C GLU A 30 18.53 -18.74 -26.54
N GLY A 31 18.55 -17.42 -26.65
CA GLY A 31 19.09 -16.53 -25.64
C GLY A 31 17.98 -16.09 -24.71
N ARG A 32 17.87 -16.70 -23.52
CA ARG A 32 17.10 -16.12 -22.41
C ARG A 32 17.74 -14.79 -22.05
N SER A 33 17.19 -13.69 -22.59
CA SER A 33 17.60 -12.35 -22.21
C SER A 33 17.13 -12.10 -20.77
N ASN A 34 18.09 -12.06 -19.84
CA ASN A 34 17.89 -11.75 -18.42
C ASN A 34 17.56 -10.27 -18.19
N GLY A 35 16.73 -9.67 -19.05
CA GLY A 35 16.24 -8.31 -18.88
C GLY A 35 14.99 -8.31 -18.01
N PHE A 36 14.89 -7.37 -17.07
CA PHE A 36 13.64 -7.12 -16.35
C PHE A 36 12.55 -6.73 -17.34
N ILE A 37 11.61 -7.63 -17.58
CA ILE A 37 10.44 -7.38 -18.41
C ILE A 37 9.30 -6.95 -17.48
N PRO A 38 8.78 -5.71 -17.59
CA PRO A 38 7.68 -5.27 -16.73
C PRO A 38 6.45 -6.16 -16.92
N PHE A 39 5.70 -6.35 -15.84
CA PHE A 39 4.62 -7.32 -15.74
C PHE A 39 3.52 -7.10 -16.80
N SER A 40 3.25 -5.85 -17.15
CA SER A 40 2.32 -5.48 -18.23
C SER A 40 2.72 -6.04 -19.60
N ILE A 41 4.01 -6.08 -19.92
CA ILE A 41 4.52 -6.69 -21.17
C ILE A 41 4.52 -8.22 -21.07
N ARG A 42 4.69 -8.78 -19.87
CA ARG A 42 4.54 -10.23 -19.66
C ARG A 42 3.08 -10.66 -19.83
N LEU A 43 2.12 -9.86 -19.38
CA LEU A 43 0.69 -10.12 -19.60
C LEU A 43 0.30 -10.05 -21.06
N SER A 44 0.84 -9.11 -21.83
CA SER A 44 0.53 -9.00 -23.27
C SER A 44 1.02 -10.22 -24.09
N SER A 45 1.95 -11.01 -23.55
CA SER A 45 2.41 -12.27 -24.16
C SER A 45 1.55 -13.49 -23.81
N LEU A 46 0.64 -13.35 -22.85
CA LEU A 46 -0.34 -14.39 -22.50
C LEU A 46 -1.55 -14.26 -23.43
N PRO A 47 -2.21 -15.38 -23.80
CA PRO A 47 -3.38 -15.39 -24.67
C PRO A 47 -4.65 -14.93 -23.92
N ILE A 48 -4.57 -13.77 -23.26
CA ILE A 48 -5.67 -13.15 -22.51
C ILE A 48 -6.23 -12.04 -23.39
N LYS A 49 -7.49 -12.19 -23.83
CA LYS A 49 -8.18 -11.26 -24.76
C LYS A 49 -8.02 -9.77 -24.43
N ASN A 50 -8.02 -9.41 -23.13
CA ASN A 50 -7.88 -8.02 -22.68
C ASN A 50 -6.42 -7.53 -22.57
N ALA A 51 -5.44 -8.45 -22.53
CA ALA A 51 -4.01 -8.12 -22.45
C ALA A 51 -3.34 -8.11 -23.83
N SER A 52 -3.88 -8.85 -24.80
CA SER A 52 -3.39 -8.89 -26.20
C SER A 52 -3.62 -7.59 -26.97
N ASP A 53 -4.53 -6.72 -26.51
CA ASP A 53 -4.83 -5.43 -27.14
C ASP A 53 -3.84 -4.32 -26.72
N ASN A 54 -3.08 -4.51 -25.64
CA ASN A 54 -2.01 -3.60 -25.22
C ASN A 54 -0.71 -3.87 -25.99
N LYS A 55 -0.76 -3.75 -27.33
CA LYS A 55 0.39 -3.97 -28.22
C LYS A 55 1.51 -2.94 -28.05
N TYR A 56 1.20 -1.76 -27.50
CA TYR A 56 2.15 -0.66 -27.33
C TYR A 56 2.03 -0.06 -25.93
N MET A 57 3.17 0.04 -25.23
CA MET A 57 3.29 0.81 -23.99
C MET A 57 4.19 2.01 -24.23
N SER A 58 3.82 3.15 -23.66
CA SER A 58 4.61 4.39 -23.66
C SER A 58 5.26 4.63 -22.31
N ASN A 59 6.25 5.52 -22.30
CA ASN A 59 6.95 5.91 -21.08
C ASN A 59 6.01 6.51 -20.02
N ILE A 60 4.86 7.05 -20.43
CA ILE A 60 3.84 7.60 -19.53
C ILE A 60 3.27 6.54 -18.58
N ASN A 61 3.31 5.26 -18.98
CA ASN A 61 2.84 4.16 -18.15
C ASN A 61 3.71 3.95 -16.91
N SER A 62 4.92 4.51 -16.88
CA SER A 62 5.78 4.51 -15.68
C SER A 62 5.30 5.46 -14.58
N LEU A 63 4.45 6.44 -14.92
CA LEU A 63 3.91 7.40 -13.96
C LEU A 63 2.87 6.79 -13.03
N ASN A 64 2.34 5.61 -13.38
CA ASN A 64 1.38 4.89 -12.54
C ASN A 64 1.90 3.50 -12.18
N VAL A 65 2.11 3.27 -10.87
CA VAL A 65 2.61 2.03 -10.31
C VAL A 65 1.69 0.83 -10.65
N THR A 66 0.38 1.05 -10.78
CA THR A 66 -0.59 0.00 -11.11
C THR A 66 -0.42 -0.55 -12.53
N ASN A 67 0.24 0.20 -13.42
CA ASN A 67 0.53 -0.23 -14.79
C ASN A 67 1.76 -1.15 -14.86
N LEU A 68 2.59 -1.17 -13.81
CA LEU A 68 3.83 -1.94 -13.73
C LEU A 68 3.70 -3.17 -12.85
N LEU A 69 2.80 -3.16 -11.87
CA LEU A 69 2.65 -4.21 -10.87
C LEU A 69 1.20 -4.71 -10.79
N PRO A 70 0.99 -6.02 -10.53
CA PRO A 70 -0.35 -6.58 -10.33
C PRO A 70 -1.02 -5.97 -9.09
N LEU A 71 -2.28 -5.53 -9.26
CA LEU A 71 -3.11 -4.98 -8.19
C LEU A 71 -3.39 -5.95 -7.03
N SER A 72 -3.22 -7.26 -7.27
CA SER A 72 -3.53 -8.33 -6.31
C SER A 72 -2.68 -8.32 -5.05
N LEU A 73 -1.53 -7.63 -5.05
CA LEU A 73 -0.68 -7.51 -3.86
C LEU A 73 -1.03 -6.27 -3.03
N PHE A 74 -1.58 -5.21 -3.63
CA PHE A 74 -1.81 -3.93 -2.95
C PHE A 74 -2.90 -3.99 -1.87
N SER A 75 -3.91 -4.83 -2.03
CA SER A 75 -5.02 -4.93 -1.07
C SER A 75 -4.63 -5.62 0.24
N ASN A 76 -3.58 -6.44 0.24
CA ASN A 76 -3.28 -7.36 1.35
C ASN A 76 -2.14 -6.87 2.26
N TYR A 77 -1.54 -5.71 1.97
CA TYR A 77 -0.45 -5.17 2.81
C TYR A 77 -0.96 -4.63 4.15
N ASN A 78 -2.15 -4.02 4.17
CA ASN A 78 -2.72 -3.42 5.39
C ASN A 78 -3.60 -4.39 6.20
N SER A 79 -3.81 -5.61 5.71
CA SER A 79 -4.59 -6.64 6.41
C SER A 79 -3.74 -7.52 7.33
N ASN A 80 -2.41 -7.41 7.26
CA ASN A 80 -1.52 -8.19 8.11
C ASN A 80 -1.33 -7.50 9.47
N ASN A 81 -2.19 -7.86 10.43
CA ASN A 81 -2.14 -7.29 11.78
C ASN A 81 -1.18 -8.11 12.65
N MET A 82 -0.20 -7.44 13.25
CA MET A 82 0.59 -8.00 14.36
C MET A 82 -0.01 -7.49 15.68
N SER A 83 -0.24 -8.39 16.63
CA SER A 83 -0.79 -8.04 17.95
C SER A 83 0.26 -7.37 18.85
N SER A 84 -0.20 -6.52 19.78
CA SER A 84 0.65 -5.95 20.82
C SER A 84 1.27 -7.04 21.71
N THR A 85 2.48 -6.79 22.20
CA THR A 85 3.23 -7.70 23.09
C THR A 85 3.41 -7.13 24.49
N ASP A 86 2.52 -6.22 24.91
CA ASP A 86 2.62 -5.55 26.20
C ASP A 86 2.27 -6.52 27.34
N ILE A 87 3.15 -6.63 28.32
CA ILE A 87 2.96 -7.48 29.51
C ILE A 87 2.62 -6.57 30.69
N LEU A 88 1.35 -6.56 31.09
CA LEU A 88 0.85 -5.81 32.25
C LEU A 88 0.95 -6.68 33.51
N PHE A 89 2.16 -6.86 34.03
CA PHE A 89 2.42 -7.64 35.25
C PHE A 89 3.22 -6.82 36.28
N LEU A 90 2.64 -6.67 37.47
CA LEU A 90 3.28 -6.00 38.60
C LEU A 90 2.91 -6.71 39.92
N PRO A 91 3.87 -7.38 40.59
CA PRO A 91 3.64 -7.93 41.93
C PRO A 91 3.28 -6.82 42.93
N LYS A 92 2.14 -6.94 43.60
CA LYS A 92 1.67 -5.96 44.59
C LYS A 92 1.98 -6.43 46.01
N PHE A 93 3.10 -5.96 46.57
CA PHE A 93 3.48 -6.24 47.96
C PHE A 93 2.83 -5.24 48.93
N SER A 94 1.57 -5.49 49.28
CA SER A 94 0.83 -4.62 50.21
C SER A 94 1.28 -4.72 51.67
N THR A 95 2.04 -5.76 52.03
CA THR A 95 2.50 -6.02 53.41
C THR A 95 3.47 -4.97 53.94
N PHE A 96 4.14 -4.21 53.07
CA PHE A 96 5.04 -3.13 53.46
C PHE A 96 4.37 -1.75 53.54
N LEU A 97 3.08 -1.66 53.19
CA LEU A 97 2.35 -0.40 53.17
C LEU A 97 1.62 -0.19 54.52
N PHE A 98 2.10 0.75 55.34
CA PHE A 98 1.52 1.05 56.66
C PHE A 98 0.59 2.28 56.69
N PHE A 99 0.37 2.91 55.54
CA PHE A 99 -0.46 4.11 55.39
C PHE A 99 -1.31 4.04 54.12
N THR A 100 -2.37 4.83 54.04
CA THR A 100 -3.24 4.90 52.85
C THR A 100 -2.66 5.86 51.82
N ILE A 101 -2.84 5.54 50.54
CA ILE A 101 -2.39 6.37 49.41
C ILE A 101 -3.61 7.14 48.88
N PRO A 102 -3.52 8.47 48.62
CA PRO A 102 -4.60 9.22 48.00
C PRO A 102 -4.87 8.69 46.58
N ILE A 103 -6.14 8.60 46.21
CA ILE A 103 -6.60 8.08 44.91
C ILE A 103 -7.31 9.19 44.15
N PHE A 104 -7.08 9.25 42.84
CA PHE A 104 -7.78 10.18 41.96
C PHE A 104 -9.24 9.76 41.77
N VAL A 105 -10.15 10.73 41.86
CA VAL A 105 -11.55 10.57 41.48
C VAL A 105 -11.64 10.71 39.96
N MET A 106 -11.88 9.61 39.26
CA MET A 106 -11.91 9.61 37.78
C MET A 106 -13.21 10.15 37.21
N LEU A 107 -14.32 9.90 37.91
CA LEU A 107 -15.65 10.29 37.47
C LEU A 107 -16.49 10.73 38.67
N PRO A 108 -17.43 11.65 38.47
CA PRO A 108 -18.38 12.02 39.50
C PRO A 108 -19.34 10.87 39.81
N ASN A 109 -19.75 10.76 41.07
CA ASN A 109 -20.68 9.72 41.47
C ASN A 109 -22.12 10.08 41.06
N LEU A 110 -22.55 9.57 39.89
CA LEU A 110 -23.89 9.78 39.36
C LEU A 110 -24.98 8.95 40.08
N THR A 111 -24.63 8.01 40.96
CA THR A 111 -25.64 7.27 41.74
C THR A 111 -26.36 8.16 42.77
N LEU A 112 -25.70 9.25 43.19
CA LEU A 112 -26.26 10.26 44.08
C LEU A 112 -26.55 11.53 43.28
N TYR A 113 -27.68 12.17 43.59
CA TYR A 113 -28.09 13.46 43.00
C TYR A 113 -28.10 13.50 41.47
N THR A 114 -28.35 12.36 40.80
CA THR A 114 -28.32 12.22 39.34
C THR A 114 -29.20 13.25 38.63
N LYS A 115 -30.42 13.45 39.14
CA LYS A 115 -31.38 14.43 38.57
C LYS A 115 -30.90 15.87 38.68
N HIS A 116 -30.07 16.18 39.68
CA HIS A 116 -29.58 17.53 39.94
C HIS A 116 -28.12 17.74 39.52
N TRP A 117 -27.46 16.71 38.99
CA TRP A 117 -26.06 16.73 38.59
C TRP A 117 -25.73 17.91 37.69
N PHE A 118 -26.54 18.17 36.66
CA PHE A 118 -26.34 19.29 35.72
C PHE A 118 -26.35 20.67 36.38
N PHE A 119 -26.99 20.82 37.55
CA PHE A 119 -27.06 22.10 38.27
C PHE A 119 -25.97 22.25 39.33
N PHE A 120 -25.35 21.15 39.78
CA PHE A 120 -24.30 21.14 40.80
C PHE A 120 -22.90 20.86 40.25
N ALA A 121 -22.77 20.19 39.11
CA ALA A 121 -21.49 19.92 38.46
C ALA A 121 -20.62 21.17 38.18
N PRO A 122 -21.17 22.33 37.78
CA PRO A 122 -20.36 23.52 37.51
C PRO A 122 -20.03 24.35 38.77
N LYS A 123 -20.54 23.97 39.95
CA LYS A 123 -20.26 24.65 41.22
C LYS A 123 -19.06 24.01 41.92
#